data_AF-A0A526S2F8-F1
#
_entry.id   AF-A0A526S2F8-F1
#
_cell.length_a   1.000
_cell.length_b   1.000
_cell.length_c   1.000
_cell.angle_alpha   90.00
_cell.angle_beta   90.00
_cell.angle_gamma   90.00
#
_symmetry.space_group_name_H-M   'P 1'
#
loop_
_entity.id
_entity.type
_entity.pdbx_description
1 polymer ?
#
loop_
_entity_poly.entity_id
_entity_poly.type
_entity_poly.pdbx_seq_one_letter_code
_entity_poly.pdbx_strand_id
1 'polypeptide(L)'
;MFFRLLRLILVLMLAVSAQPSFDAMAQAIGQGSAQLIADQQKVVQDLAAKTDGLEKKVADDAEDDAALVDVRLQLEDLSRAALNSALAFRSRLADINNRIEVLGPPPAQGQPQEPAIVTN
;
A
#
# COMPACT_ATOMS: atom_id res chain seq x y z
N MET A 1 -38.08 34.25 -24.64
CA MET A 1 -38.15 33.60 -23.31
C MET A 1 -37.75 32.12 -23.36
N PHE A 2 -38.16 31.38 -24.40
CA PHE A 2 -37.81 29.96 -24.63
C PHE A 2 -36.31 29.62 -24.61
N PHE A 3 -35.45 30.42 -25.26
CA PHE A 3 -33.99 30.18 -25.28
C PHE A 3 -33.32 30.31 -23.90
N ARG A 4 -33.89 31.12 -23.00
CA ARG A 4 -33.38 31.24 -21.61
C ARG A 4 -33.77 30.01 -20.79
N LEU A 5 -34.97 29.47 -21.01
CA LEU A 5 -35.45 28.25 -20.36
C LEU A 5 -34.67 27.02 -20.82
N LEU A 6 -34.38 26.91 -22.13
CA LEU A 6 -33.56 25.84 -22.70
C LEU A 6 -32.13 25.85 -22.12
N ARG A 7 -31.53 27.04 -21.97
CA ARG A 7 -30.19 27.19 -21.39
C ARG A 7 -30.17 26.81 -19.91
N LEU A 8 -31.25 27.08 -19.17
CA LEU A 8 -31.39 26.72 -17.76
C LEU A 8 -31.53 25.19 -17.58
N ILE A 9 -32.28 24.53 -18.45
CA ILE A 9 -32.41 23.06 -18.48
C ILE A 9 -31.07 22.40 -18.81
N LEU A 10 -30.30 22.96 -19.75
CA LEU A 10 -29.01 22.43 -20.16
C LEU A 10 -27.96 22.56 -19.05
N VAL A 11 -27.96 23.67 -18.30
CA VAL A 11 -27.08 23.87 -17.13
C VAL A 11 -27.49 22.95 -15.96
N LEU A 12 -28.79 22.72 -15.76
CA LEU A 12 -29.29 21.79 -14.74
C LEU A 12 -28.89 20.32 -15.05
N MET A 13 -28.96 19.93 -16.33
CA MET A 13 -28.50 18.61 -16.80
C MET A 13 -26.99 18.41 -16.63
N LEU A 14 -26.18 19.45 -16.85
CA LEU A 14 -24.72 19.39 -16.67
C LEU A 14 -24.31 19.29 -15.18
N ALA A 15 -25.11 19.87 -14.28
CA ALA A 15 -24.86 19.82 -12.84
C ALA A 15 -25.21 18.46 -12.21
N VAL A 16 -26.16 17.71 -12.79
CA VAL A 16 -26.56 16.38 -12.29
C VAL A 16 -25.53 15.29 -12.63
N SER A 17 -24.69 15.47 -13.66
CA SER A 17 -23.61 14.54 -13.99
C SER A 17 -22.34 14.68 -13.13
N ALA A 18 -22.27 15.69 -12.26
CA ALA A 18 -21.15 15.88 -11.34
C ALA A 18 -21.42 15.18 -10.00
N GLN A 19 -21.76 13.89 -10.03
CA GLN A 19 -21.64 13.07 -8.82
C GLN A 19 -20.15 12.79 -8.58
N PRO A 20 -19.63 12.95 -7.36
CA PRO A 20 -18.27 12.56 -7.06
C PRO A 20 -18.17 11.05 -7.26
N SER A 21 -17.48 10.63 -8.32
CA SER A 21 -17.27 9.23 -8.65
C SER A 21 -16.42 8.57 -7.57
N PHE A 22 -17.05 7.72 -6.75
CA PHE A 22 -16.40 6.86 -5.75
C PHE A 22 -15.34 5.93 -6.38
N ASP A 23 -15.43 5.67 -7.69
CA ASP A 23 -14.44 4.90 -8.46
C ASP A 23 -13.03 5.52 -8.43
N ALA A 24 -12.94 6.86 -8.42
CA ALA A 24 -11.65 7.55 -8.35
C ALA A 24 -10.94 7.30 -7.01
N MET A 25 -11.70 7.14 -5.92
CA MET A 25 -11.13 6.84 -4.60
C MET A 25 -10.72 5.37 -4.47
N ALA A 26 -11.48 4.44 -5.07
CA ALA A 26 -11.11 3.02 -5.11
C ALA A 26 -9.79 2.78 -5.89
N GLN A 27 -9.61 3.47 -7.03
CA GLN A 27 -8.39 3.39 -7.83
C GLN A 27 -7.18 4.05 -7.16
N ALA A 28 -7.36 5.21 -6.52
CA ALA A 28 -6.28 5.89 -5.79
C ALA A 28 -5.71 5.03 -4.64
N ILE A 29 -6.58 4.27 -3.96
CA ILE A 29 -6.19 3.36 -2.88
C ILE A 29 -5.43 2.13 -3.41
N GLY A 30 -5.88 1.55 -4.53
CA GLY A 30 -5.19 0.43 -5.19
C GLY A 30 -3.78 0.82 -5.66
N GLN A 31 -3.65 2.00 -6.27
CA GLN A 31 -2.36 2.54 -6.70
C GLN A 31 -1.42 2.83 -5.52
N GLY A 32 -1.94 3.37 -4.41
CA GLY A 32 -1.14 3.61 -3.20
C GLY A 32 -0.55 2.32 -2.60
N SER A 33 -1.32 1.22 -2.60
CA SER A 33 -0.79 -0.07 -2.15
C SER A 33 0.22 -0.69 -3.10
N ALA A 34 0.02 -0.56 -4.42
CA ALA A 34 0.97 -1.08 -5.39
C ALA A 34 2.33 -0.38 -5.28
N GLN A 35 2.32 0.94 -5.09
CA GLN A 35 3.54 1.71 -4.88
C GLN A 35 4.24 1.31 -3.58
N LEU A 36 3.50 1.22 -2.47
CA LEU A 36 4.06 0.78 -1.18
C LEU A 36 4.72 -0.60 -1.29
N ILE A 37 4.06 -1.55 -1.96
CA ILE A 37 4.61 -2.91 -2.15
C ILE A 37 5.89 -2.85 -2.99
N ALA A 38 5.90 -2.11 -4.10
CA ALA A 38 7.08 -1.98 -4.95
C ALA A 38 8.26 -1.35 -4.19
N ASP A 39 8.00 -0.30 -3.41
CA ASP A 39 9.01 0.38 -2.60
C ASP A 39 9.58 -0.55 -1.53
N GLN A 40 8.74 -1.25 -0.78
CA GLN A 40 9.19 -2.18 0.25
C GLN A 40 9.87 -3.43 -0.32
N GLN A 41 9.44 -3.91 -1.49
CA GLN A 41 10.10 -5.01 -2.18
C GLN A 41 11.54 -4.63 -2.58
N LYS A 42 11.76 -3.39 -3.02
CA LYS A 42 13.11 -2.87 -3.29
C LYS A 42 13.94 -2.82 -1.99
N VAL A 43 13.38 -2.30 -0.91
CA VAL A 43 14.06 -2.25 0.39
C VAL A 43 14.49 -3.64 0.84
N VAL A 44 13.60 -4.63 0.78
CA VAL A 44 13.92 -6.03 1.16
C VAL A 44 15.03 -6.62 0.29
N GLN A 45 15.03 -6.35 -1.03
CA GLN A 45 16.11 -6.79 -1.92
C GLN A 45 17.45 -6.15 -1.54
N ASP A 46 17.45 -4.84 -1.27
CA ASP A 46 18.67 -4.14 -0.87
C ASP A 46 19.21 -4.65 0.47
N LEU A 47 18.31 -4.98 1.43
CA LEU A 47 18.69 -5.59 2.70
C LEU A 47 19.29 -6.99 2.52
N ALA A 48 18.70 -7.81 1.64
CA ALA A 48 19.23 -9.14 1.31
C ALA A 48 20.63 -9.03 0.71
N ALA A 49 20.82 -8.17 -0.30
CA ALA A 49 22.12 -7.96 -0.92
C ALA A 49 23.18 -7.46 0.07
N LYS A 50 22.81 -6.58 1.01
CA LYS A 50 23.71 -6.13 2.08
C LYS A 50 24.08 -7.26 3.03
N THR A 51 23.13 -8.11 3.38
CA THR A 51 23.36 -9.28 4.25
C THR A 51 24.37 -10.22 3.60
N ASP A 52 24.21 -10.53 2.31
CA ASP A 52 25.14 -11.38 1.55
C ASP A 52 26.55 -10.77 1.45
N GLY A 53 26.65 -9.44 1.45
CA GLY A 53 27.92 -8.72 1.48
C GLY A 53 28.60 -8.79 2.85
N LEU A 54 27.83 -8.61 3.93
CA LEU A 54 28.32 -8.72 5.30
C LEU A 54 28.78 -10.15 5.64
N GLU A 55 28.09 -11.17 5.15
CA GLU A 55 28.51 -12.57 5.31
C GLU A 55 29.92 -12.80 4.73
N LYS A 56 30.19 -12.28 3.53
CA LYS A 56 31.52 -12.35 2.92
C LYS A 56 32.56 -11.61 3.74
N LYS A 57 32.22 -10.40 4.21
CA LYS A 57 33.13 -9.58 5.03
C LYS A 57 33.50 -10.26 6.34
N VAL A 58 32.56 -10.96 6.98
CA VAL A 58 32.85 -11.77 8.18
C VAL A 58 33.82 -12.90 7.87
N ALA A 59 33.70 -13.55 6.71
CA ALA A 59 34.62 -14.61 6.31
C ALA A 59 36.02 -14.08 5.96
N ASP A 60 36.09 -12.95 5.25
CA ASP A 60 37.35 -12.34 4.80
C ASP A 60 38.13 -11.69 5.95
N ASP A 61 37.44 -11.07 6.91
CA ASP A 61 38.03 -10.30 8.02
C ASP A 61 37.94 -11.03 9.38
N ALA A 62 37.90 -12.37 9.38
CA ALA A 62 37.60 -13.18 10.57
C ALA A 62 38.56 -13.00 11.76
N GLU A 63 39.79 -12.53 11.51
CA GLU A 63 40.81 -12.28 12.53
C GLU A 63 41.00 -10.79 12.85
N ASP A 64 40.27 -9.90 12.18
CA ASP A 64 40.30 -8.45 12.43
C ASP A 64 39.11 -8.03 13.31
N ASP A 65 39.36 -7.93 14.62
CA ASP A 65 38.35 -7.53 15.60
C ASP A 65 37.72 -6.16 15.29
N ALA A 66 38.47 -5.22 14.72
CA ALA A 66 37.94 -3.90 14.38
C ALA A 66 36.95 -4.00 13.21
N ALA A 67 37.28 -4.81 12.20
CA ALA A 67 36.40 -5.09 11.08
C ALA A 67 35.13 -5.85 11.53
N LEU A 68 35.26 -6.83 12.43
CA LEU A 68 34.11 -7.56 12.96
C LEU A 68 33.17 -6.67 13.80
N VAL A 69 33.71 -5.70 14.54
CA VAL A 69 32.89 -4.70 15.24
C VAL A 69 32.12 -3.82 14.25
N ASP A 70 32.76 -3.40 13.16
CA ASP A 70 32.10 -2.64 12.08
C ASP A 70 30.97 -3.45 11.43
N VAL A 71 31.20 -4.73 11.10
CA VAL A 71 30.14 -5.63 10.59
C VAL A 71 28.98 -5.70 11.58
N ARG A 72 29.25 -5.86 12.88
CA ARG A 72 28.20 -5.91 13.91
C ARG A 72 27.35 -4.63 13.91
N LEU A 73 27.97 -3.46 13.82
CA LEU A 73 27.24 -2.18 13.74
C LEU A 73 26.36 -2.12 12.48
N GLN A 74 26.88 -2.55 11.33
CA GLN A 74 26.11 -2.60 10.09
C GLN A 74 24.93 -3.59 10.16
N LEU A 75 25.07 -4.72 10.87
CA LEU A 75 23.97 -5.64 11.13
C LEU A 75 22.89 -5.04 12.05
N GLU A 76 23.29 -4.22 13.04
CA GLU A 76 22.33 -3.49 13.88
C GLU A 76 21.51 -2.49 13.06
N ASP A 77 22.17 -1.76 12.15
CA ASP A 77 21.50 -0.84 11.23
C ASP A 77 20.57 -1.57 10.25
N LEU A 78 21.01 -2.73 9.74
CA LEU A 78 20.20 -3.59 8.89
C LEU A 78 18.93 -4.07 9.61
N SER A 79 19.06 -4.48 10.88
CA SER A 79 17.94 -4.90 11.72
C SER A 79 16.92 -3.78 11.91
N ARG A 80 17.39 -2.54 12.16
CA ARG A 80 16.52 -1.36 12.26
C ARG A 80 15.80 -1.06 10.94
N ALA A 81 16.52 -1.16 9.82
CA ALA A 81 15.95 -0.92 8.50
C ALA A 81 14.88 -1.97 8.14
N ALA A 82 15.12 -3.25 8.46
CA ALA A 82 14.15 -4.32 8.27
C ALA A 82 12.87 -4.08 9.10
N LEU A 83 13.02 -3.68 10.37
CA LEU A 83 11.88 -3.33 11.23
C LEU A 83 11.08 -2.16 10.66
N ASN A 84 11.77 -1.10 10.20
CA ASN A 84 11.11 0.05 9.59
C ASN A 84 10.33 -0.34 8.31
N SER A 85 10.89 -1.22 7.49
CA SER A 85 10.22 -1.75 6.31
C SER A 85 8.91 -2.48 6.67
N ALA A 86 8.94 -3.33 7.71
CA ALA A 86 7.74 -3.99 8.20
C ALA A 86 6.70 -3.00 8.74
N LEU A 87 7.15 -1.97 9.47
CA LEU A 87 6.26 -0.95 10.04
C LEU A 87 5.57 -0.08 8.99
N ALA A 88 6.17 0.09 7.80
CA ALA A 88 5.56 0.85 6.70
C ALA A 88 4.18 0.29 6.28
N PHE A 89 3.95 -1.01 6.47
CA PHE A 89 2.67 -1.64 6.13
C PHE A 89 1.56 -1.43 7.16
N ARG A 90 1.85 -0.94 8.38
CA ARG A 90 0.85 -0.83 9.45
C ARG A 90 -0.40 -0.04 9.04
N SER A 91 -0.21 1.14 8.46
CA SER A 91 -1.32 2.01 8.06
C SER A 91 -2.21 1.32 7.03
N ARG A 92 -1.60 0.61 6.07
CA ARG A 92 -2.34 -0.11 5.03
C ARG A 92 -3.13 -1.28 5.60
N LEU A 93 -2.53 -2.06 6.50
CA LEU A 93 -3.22 -3.18 7.16
C LEU A 93 -4.38 -2.69 8.03
N ALA A 94 -4.21 -1.57 8.73
CA ALA A 94 -5.29 -0.96 9.51
C ALA A 94 -6.45 -0.50 8.61
N ASP A 95 -6.15 0.16 7.49
CA ASP A 95 -7.17 0.56 6.50
C ASP A 95 -7.94 -0.64 5.93
N ILE A 96 -7.23 -1.71 5.56
CA ILE A 96 -7.84 -2.96 5.07
C ILE A 96 -8.75 -3.56 6.15
N ASN A 97 -8.30 -3.65 7.40
CA ASN A 97 -9.10 -4.21 8.49
C ASN A 97 -10.37 -3.37 8.74
N ASN A 98 -10.27 -2.05 8.78
CA ASN A 98 -11.44 -1.17 8.92
C ASN A 98 -12.45 -1.40 7.79
N ARG A 99 -11.99 -1.61 6.55
CA ARG A 99 -12.87 -1.92 5.42
C ARG A 99 -13.53 -3.28 5.56
N ILE A 100 -12.81 -4.29 6.02
CA ILE A 100 -13.38 -5.63 6.30
C ILE A 100 -14.47 -5.52 7.38
N GLU A 101 -14.25 -4.74 8.44
CA GLU A 101 -15.25 -4.49 9.48
C GLU A 101 -16.50 -3.79 8.93
N VAL A 102 -16.35 -2.80 8.04
CA VAL A 102 -17.46 -2.11 7.38
C VAL A 102 -18.24 -3.03 6.44
N LEU A 103 -17.56 -3.94 5.73
CA LEU A 103 -18.18 -4.91 4.84
C LEU A 103 -19.04 -5.92 5.61
N GLY A 104 -18.60 -6.33 6.81
CA GLY A 104 -19.31 -7.30 7.62
C GLY A 104 -19.17 -8.74 7.10
N PRO A 105 -19.94 -9.70 7.65
CA PRO A 105 -19.88 -11.08 7.21
C PRO A 105 -20.46 -11.25 5.79
N PRO A 106 -19.96 -12.23 5.02
CA PRO A 106 -20.51 -12.54 3.71
C PRO A 106 -22.00 -12.92 3.81
N PRO A 107 -22.83 -12.62 2.79
CA PRO A 107 -24.26 -12.90 2.83
C PRO A 107 -24.55 -14.39 3.02
N ALA A 108 -25.52 -14.69 3.89
CA ALA A 108 -25.99 -16.05 4.11
C ALA A 108 -26.64 -16.64 2.83
N GLN A 109 -26.70 -17.97 2.73
CA GLN A 109 -27.36 -18.64 1.61
C GLN A 109 -28.80 -18.14 1.44
N GLY A 110 -29.12 -17.65 0.24
CA GLY A 110 -30.44 -17.10 -0.09
C GLY A 110 -30.60 -15.58 0.08
N GLN A 111 -29.57 -14.86 0.57
CA GLN A 111 -29.54 -13.40 0.52
C GLN A 111 -29.12 -12.88 -0.87
N PRO A 112 -29.48 -11.62 -1.22
CA PRO A 112 -29.03 -10.99 -2.45
C PRO A 112 -27.51 -11.06 -2.59
N GLN A 113 -27.04 -11.33 -3.81
CA GLN A 113 -25.62 -11.36 -4.12
C GLN A 113 -24.97 -10.01 -3.79
N GLU A 114 -23.74 -10.04 -3.26
CA GLU A 114 -22.99 -8.82 -2.98
C GLU A 114 -22.84 -7.97 -4.26
N PRO A 115 -22.76 -6.64 -4.12
CA PRO A 115 -22.47 -5.76 -5.25
C PRO A 115 -21.19 -6.22 -5.99
N ALA A 116 -21.19 -6.17 -7.32
CA ALA A 116 -20.04 -6.64 -8.11
C ALA A 116 -18.70 -5.97 -7.73
N ILE A 117 -18.74 -4.76 -7.14
CA ILE A 117 -17.56 -4.04 -6.67
C ILE A 117 -16.78 -4.76 -5.55
N VAL A 118 -17.40 -5.70 -4.82
CA VAL A 118 -16.74 -6.49 -3.76
C VAL A 118 -16.30 -7.88 -4.23
N THR A 119 -16.79 -8.36 -5.37
CA THR A 119 -16.58 -9.75 -5.84
C THR A 119 -15.37 -9.93 -6.78
N ASN A 120 -14.53 -8.89 -6.97
CA ASN A 120 -13.40 -8.89 -7.91
C ASN A 120 -12.04 -9.18 -7.26
#